data_AF-A0A8J9X3A9-F1
#
_entry.id   AF-A0A8J9X3A9-F1
#
_cell.length_a   1.000
_cell.length_b   1.000
_cell.length_c   1.000
_cell.angle_alpha   90.00
_cell.angle_beta   90.00
_cell.angle_gamma   90.00
#
_symmetry.space_group_name_H-M   'P 1'
#
loop_
_entity.id
_entity.type
_entity.pdbx_description
1 polymer ?
#
loop_
_entity_poly.entity_id
_entity_poly.type
_entity_poly.pdbx_seq_one_letter_code
_entity_poly.pdbx_strand_id
1 'polypeptide(L)'
;IFHPNVHFRTGDICLDILKKEWSPAWGLLSACRAVLALLSDPDASSPLNCDAGNMLRSADTLAYDTTAAMYTMENARFIAWPPPLDQDQDG
;
A
#
# COMPACT_ATOMS: atom_id res chain seq x y z
N ILE A 1 3.25 -3.54 3.68
CA ILE A 1 1.82 -3.19 3.52
C ILE A 1 1.05 -4.49 3.31
N PHE A 2 -0.05 -4.69 4.03
CA PHE A 2 -0.92 -5.86 3.82
C PHE A 2 -2.06 -5.46 2.88
N HIS A 3 -1.96 -5.83 1.61
CA HIS A 3 -2.90 -5.45 0.56
C HIS A 3 -2.87 -6.49 -0.57
N PRO A 4 -4.01 -6.86 -1.20
CA PRO A 4 -4.05 -7.91 -2.22
C PRO A 4 -3.13 -7.65 -3.42
N ASN A 5 -3.03 -6.39 -3.85
CA ASN A 5 -2.22 -5.99 -5.02
C ASN A 5 -0.80 -5.53 -4.67
N VAL A 6 -0.31 -5.76 -3.44
CA VAL A 6 1.06 -5.44 -3.04
C VAL A 6 1.77 -6.70 -2.58
N HIS A 7 2.90 -7.04 -3.19
CA HIS A 7 3.70 -8.19 -2.79
C HIS A 7 4.24 -7.99 -1.36
N PHE A 8 3.92 -8.93 -0.47
CA PHE A 8 4.09 -8.75 0.96
C PHE A 8 5.55 -8.50 1.38
N ARG A 9 6.52 -9.15 0.72
CA ARG A 9 7.95 -9.05 1.05
C ARG A 9 8.68 -7.93 0.32
N THR A 10 8.41 -7.75 -0.97
CA THR A 10 9.20 -6.83 -1.83
C THR A 10 8.56 -5.46 -1.94
N GLY A 11 7.25 -5.34 -1.69
CA GLY A 11 6.49 -4.11 -1.92
C GLY A 11 6.13 -3.87 -3.38
N ASP A 12 6.43 -4.81 -4.30
CA ASP A 12 6.04 -4.70 -5.70
C ASP A 12 4.52 -4.56 -5.82
N ILE A 13 4.07 -3.66 -6.69
CA ILE A 13 2.64 -3.38 -6.88
C ILE A 13 2.19 -4.00 -8.20
N CYS A 14 1.14 -4.83 -8.15
CA CYS A 14 0.49 -5.34 -9.35
C CYS A 14 -0.41 -4.25 -9.89
N LEU A 15 0.00 -3.66 -10.99
CA LEU A 15 -0.49 -2.37 -11.40
C LEU A 15 -0.98 -2.45 -12.84
N ASP A 16 -2.05 -3.21 -13.03
CA ASP A 16 -2.80 -3.21 -14.29
C ASP A 16 -3.41 -1.82 -14.56
N ILE A 17 -3.68 -1.04 -13.48
CA ILE A 17 -4.12 0.37 -13.52
C ILE A 17 -3.07 1.30 -14.13
N LEU A 18 -1.77 1.15 -13.80
CA LEU A 18 -0.76 1.96 -14.50
C LEU A 18 -0.51 1.43 -15.91
N LYS A 19 -0.55 0.12 -16.16
CA LYS A 19 -0.19 -0.41 -17.50
C LYS A 19 -1.20 -0.08 -18.59
N LYS A 20 -2.51 -0.09 -18.31
CA LYS A 20 -3.55 0.11 -19.33
C LYS A 20 -3.79 1.59 -19.67
N GLU A 21 -3.62 2.49 -18.70
CA GLU A 21 -3.91 3.92 -18.85
C GLU A 21 -2.64 4.80 -18.86
N TRP A 22 -1.44 4.19 -18.89
CA TRP A 22 -0.21 4.97 -18.95
C TRP A 22 -0.18 5.82 -20.21
N SER A 23 0.06 7.12 -20.03
CA SER A 23 0.34 8.06 -21.10
C SER A 23 1.58 8.88 -20.72
N PRO A 24 2.40 9.35 -21.68
CA PRO A 24 3.51 10.26 -21.41
C PRO A 24 3.05 11.57 -20.72
N ALA A 25 1.76 11.87 -20.75
CA ALA A 25 1.15 12.99 -20.06
C ALA A 25 0.94 12.78 -18.54
N TRP A 26 1.15 11.56 -18.02
CA TRP A 26 0.97 11.27 -16.60
C TRP A 26 2.17 11.76 -15.78
N GLY A 27 1.92 12.69 -14.87
CA GLY A 27 2.90 13.18 -13.91
C GLY A 27 2.90 12.40 -12.58
N LEU A 28 3.86 12.74 -11.71
CA LEU A 28 4.01 12.16 -10.38
C LEU A 28 2.72 12.21 -9.54
N LEU A 29 1.98 13.32 -9.59
CA LEU A 29 0.72 13.46 -8.87
C LEU A 29 -0.32 12.42 -9.31
N SER A 30 -0.43 12.16 -10.62
CA SER A 30 -1.34 11.15 -11.15
C SER A 30 -0.93 9.75 -10.72
N ALA A 31 0.37 9.46 -10.68
CA ALA A 31 0.89 8.20 -10.15
C ALA A 31 0.54 8.01 -8.67
N CYS A 32 0.75 9.04 -7.83
CA CYS A 32 0.37 8.98 -6.42
C CYS A 32 -1.14 8.78 -6.23
N ARG A 33 -1.97 9.46 -7.03
CA ARG A 33 -3.43 9.28 -7.02
C ARG A 33 -3.84 7.85 -7.40
N ALA A 34 -3.18 7.26 -8.39
CA ALA A 34 -3.45 5.87 -8.78
C ALA A 34 -3.11 4.89 -7.65
N VAL A 35 -2.01 5.10 -6.93
CA VAL A 35 -1.66 4.29 -5.75
C VAL A 35 -2.71 4.46 -4.64
N LEU A 36 -3.13 5.69 -4.33
CA LEU A 36 -4.18 5.94 -3.33
C LEU A 36 -5.53 5.30 -3.70
N ALA A 37 -5.90 5.35 -4.99
CA ALA A 37 -7.09 4.69 -5.49
C ALA A 37 -7.00 3.17 -5.32
N LEU A 38 -5.87 2.57 -5.70
CA LEU A 38 -5.63 1.13 -5.51
C LEU A 38 -5.71 0.71 -4.05
N LEU A 39 -5.16 1.51 -3.12
CA LEU A 39 -5.22 1.23 -1.68
C LEU A 39 -6.65 1.34 -1.11
N SER A 40 -7.52 2.10 -1.77
CA SER A 40 -8.93 2.28 -1.36
C SER A 40 -9.85 1.23 -1.96
N ASP A 41 -9.50 0.68 -3.12
CA ASP A 41 -10.30 -0.29 -3.87
C ASP A 41 -9.44 -1.50 -4.28
N PRO A 42 -9.26 -2.48 -3.37
CA PRO A 42 -8.40 -3.63 -3.62
C PRO A 42 -9.01 -4.62 -4.62
N ASP A 43 -8.20 -5.12 -5.56
CA ASP A 43 -8.60 -6.18 -6.51
C ASP A 43 -8.10 -7.55 -6.06
N ALA A 44 -9.04 -8.45 -5.75
CA ALA A 44 -8.75 -9.82 -5.30
C ALA A 44 -8.73 -10.86 -6.44
N SER A 45 -8.96 -10.47 -7.69
CA SER A 45 -9.02 -11.39 -8.84
C SER A 45 -7.67 -12.04 -9.16
N SER A 46 -6.57 -11.29 -9.01
CA SER A 46 -5.19 -11.74 -9.25
C SER A 46 -4.21 -11.12 -8.23
N PRO A 47 -4.26 -11.54 -6.95
CA PRO A 47 -3.51 -10.88 -5.89
C PRO A 47 -2.04 -11.29 -5.87
N LEU A 48 -1.14 -10.34 -5.57
CA LEU A 48 0.25 -10.61 -5.20
C LEU A 48 0.38 -11.08 -3.75
N ASN A 49 -0.56 -10.67 -2.89
CA ASN A 49 -0.71 -11.17 -1.54
C ASN A 49 -1.93 -12.10 -1.49
N CYS A 50 -1.68 -13.40 -1.64
CA CYS A 50 -2.73 -14.41 -1.64
C CYS A 50 -3.55 -14.43 -0.35
N ASP A 51 -2.94 -14.17 0.81
CA ASP A 51 -3.64 -14.18 2.10
C ASP A 51 -4.67 -13.05 2.15
N ALA A 52 -4.25 -11.82 1.82
CA ALA A 52 -5.15 -10.67 1.73
C ALA A 52 -6.26 -10.88 0.68
N GLY A 53 -5.91 -11.40 -0.50
CA GLY A 53 -6.89 -11.69 -1.54
C GLY A 53 -7.89 -12.79 -1.17
N ASN A 54 -7.45 -13.81 -0.42
CA ASN A 54 -8.33 -14.90 0.05
C ASN A 54 -9.35 -14.40 1.09
N MET A 55 -8.95 -13.51 2.00
CA MET A 55 -9.87 -12.90 2.98
C MET A 55 -10.99 -12.13 2.28
N LEU A 56 -10.64 -11.28 1.29
CA LEU A 56 -11.63 -10.54 0.51
C LEU A 56 -12.54 -11.47 -0.30
N ARG A 57 -11.99 -12.48 -0.99
CA ARG A 57 -12.78 -13.45 -1.77
C ARG A 57 -13.72 -14.28 -0.91
N SER A 58 -13.37 -14.50 0.36
CA SER A 58 -14.19 -15.23 1.33
C SER A 58 -15.20 -14.33 2.05
N ALA A 59 -15.27 -13.04 1.70
CA ALA A 59 -16.07 -12.02 2.36
C ALA A 59 -15.79 -11.84 3.86
N ASP A 60 -14.59 -12.20 4.31
CA ASP A 60 -14.13 -11.97 5.69
C ASP A 60 -13.48 -10.58 5.80
N THR A 61 -14.33 -9.55 5.68
CA THR A 61 -13.89 -8.14 5.71
C THR A 61 -13.32 -7.75 7.06
N LEU A 62 -13.87 -8.29 8.16
CA LEU A 62 -13.36 -8.02 9.50
C LEU A 62 -11.91 -8.51 9.67
N ALA A 63 -11.59 -9.73 9.25
CA ALA A 63 -10.22 -10.23 9.31
C ALA A 63 -9.28 -9.42 8.41
N TYR A 64 -9.73 -9.05 7.21
CA TYR A 64 -8.96 -8.21 6.30
C TYR A 64 -8.64 -6.84 6.91
N ASP A 65 -9.67 -6.11 7.36
CA ASP A 65 -9.54 -4.75 7.88
C ASP A 65 -8.68 -4.70 9.14
N THR A 66 -8.89 -5.64 10.06
CA THR A 66 -8.10 -5.71 11.30
C THR A 66 -6.63 -6.03 11.04
N THR A 67 -6.35 -6.98 10.14
CA THR A 67 -4.98 -7.35 9.76
C THR A 67 -4.28 -6.20 9.03
N ALA A 68 -4.97 -5.56 8.08
CA ALA A 68 -4.45 -4.39 7.36
C ALA A 68 -4.15 -3.22 8.31
N ALA A 69 -5.05 -2.96 9.27
CA ALA A 69 -4.86 -1.93 10.30
C ALA A 69 -3.65 -2.22 11.19
N MET A 70 -3.51 -3.46 11.68
CA MET A 70 -2.37 -3.89 12.48
C MET A 70 -1.04 -3.63 11.75
N TYR A 71 -0.90 -4.13 10.52
CA TYR A 71 0.33 -3.91 9.74
C TYR A 71 0.59 -2.41 9.47
N THR A 72 -0.46 -1.62 9.27
CA THR A 72 -0.34 -0.17 9.06
C THR A 72 0.17 0.52 10.31
N MET A 73 -0.37 0.21 11.48
CA MET A 73 0.08 0.76 12.76
C MET A 73 1.55 0.44 13.03
N GLU A 74 1.98 -0.79 12.73
CA GLU A 74 3.36 -1.22 12.97
C GLU A 74 4.36 -0.61 11.98
N ASN A 75 3.99 -0.43 10.71
CA ASN A 75 4.96 -0.19 9.63
C ASN A 75 4.80 1.17 8.92
N ALA A 76 3.66 1.84 9.01
CA ALA A 76 3.35 3.06 8.27
C ALA A 76 3.29 4.29 9.20
N ARG A 77 4.31 4.44 10.06
CA ARG A 77 4.41 5.61 10.95
C ARG A 77 4.67 6.89 10.16
N PHE A 78 4.03 7.97 10.59
CA PHE A 78 4.36 9.30 10.07
C PHE A 78 5.83 9.60 10.38
N ILE A 79 6.62 9.84 9.34
CA ILE A 79 7.97 10.36 9.49
C ILE A 79 7.82 11.88 9.51
N ALA A 80 8.09 12.51 10.65
CA ALA A 80 8.19 13.96 10.70
C ALA A 80 9.28 14.42 9.71
N TRP A 81 8.93 15.37 8.85
CA TRP A 81 9.86 16.01 7.94
C TRP A 81 9.95 17.51 8.27
N PRO A 82 11.15 18.07 8.53
CA PRO A 82 12.45 17.38 8.57
C PRO A 82 12.52 16.38 9.74
N PRO A 83 13.40 15.36 9.67
CA PRO A 83 13.62 14.47 10.81
C PRO A 83 14.01 15.28 12.05
N PRO A 84 13.70 14.80 13.27
CA PRO A 84 14.18 15.43 14.49
C PRO A 84 15.69 15.62 14.37
N LEU A 85 16.17 16.85 14.60
CA LEU A 85 17.61 17.07 14.72
C LEU A 85 18.07 16.21 15.89
N ASP A 86 19.05 15.32 15.66
CA ASP A 86 19.71 14.59 16.74
C ASP A 86 20.24 15.63 17.75
N GLN A 87 19.60 15.75 18.92
CA GLN A 87 20.00 16.71 19.96
C GLN A 87 21.17 16.20 20.82
N ASP A 88 21.84 15.12 20.43
CA ASP A 88 22.84 14.41 21.24
C ASP A 88 24.26 14.40 20.60
N GLN A 89 24.69 15.51 19.97
CA GLN A 89 26.07 15.63 19.46
C GLN A 89 26.90 16.79 20.01
N ASP A 90 26.45 17.47 21.08
CA ASP A 90 27.29 18.43 21.81
C ASP A 90 27.36 18.08 23.30
N GLY A 91 28.41 17.35 23.68
CA GLY A 91 28.76 16.99 25.06
C GLY A 91 30.07 16.23 25.15
#